data_AF-A0A392SIY4-F1
#
_entry.id   AF-A0A392SIY4-F1
#
_cell.length_a   1.000
_cell.length_b   1.000
_cell.length_c   1.000
_cell.angle_alpha   90.00
_cell.angle_beta   90.00
_cell.angle_gamma   90.00
#
_symmetry.space_group_name_H-M   'P 1'
#
loop_
_entity.id
_entity.type
_entity.pdbx_description
1 polymer ?
#
loop_
_entity_poly.entity_id
_entity_poly.type
_entity_poly.pdbx_seq_one_letter_code
_entity_poly.pdbx_strand_id
1 'polypeptide(L)' 'MKQAIDLSKTFFDYSDEEKNKSCPSSNAPLPAGYSRQPLHSPDKNEYLLVFPPGSNFNVYPQNPSKF' A
#
# COMPACT_ATOMS: atom_id res chain seq x y z
N MET A 1 4.60 -11.15 -13.47
CA MET A 1 4.72 -9.66 -13.50
C MET A 1 3.45 -8.98 -13.97
N LYS A 2 2.85 -9.33 -15.12
CA LYS A 2 1.64 -8.67 -15.64
C LYS A 2 0.50 -8.56 -14.62
N GLN A 3 0.16 -9.67 -13.96
CA GLN A 3 -0.88 -9.70 -12.93
C GLN A 3 -0.60 -8.75 -11.76
N ALA A 4 0.63 -8.69 -11.24
CA ALA A 4 0.98 -7.80 -10.15
C ALA A 4 0.86 -6.32 -10.54
N ILE A 5 1.23 -5.97 -11.77
CA ILE A 5 1.08 -4.61 -12.31
C ILE A 5 -0.41 -4.26 -12.46
N ASP A 6 -1.23 -5.17 -13.00
CA ASP A 6 -2.66 -4.93 -13.20
C ASP A 6 -3.41 -4.79 -11.85
N LEU A 7 -3.07 -5.61 -10.86
CA LEU A 7 -3.60 -5.49 -9.49
C LEU A 7 -3.15 -4.20 -8.82
N SER A 8 -1.89 -3.80 -8.99
CA SER A 8 -1.38 -2.53 -8.43
C SER A 8 -2.10 -1.33 -9.02
N LYS A 9 -2.30 -1.29 -10.34
CA LYS A 9 -3.07 -0.22 -11.01
C LYS A 9 -4.48 -0.15 -10.44
N THR A 10 -5.16 -1.29 -10.40
CA THR A 10 -6.53 -1.39 -9.86
C THR A 10 -6.60 -0.90 -8.40
N PHE A 11 -5.62 -1.27 -7.58
CA PHE A 11 -5.53 -0.80 -6.19
C PHE A 11 -5.37 0.72 -6.09
N PHE A 12 -4.43 1.30 -6.85
CA PHE A 12 -4.16 2.75 -6.78
C PHE A 12 -5.31 3.59 -7.34
N ASP A 13 -6.14 3.03 -8.23
CA ASP A 13 -7.35 3.66 -8.75
C ASP A 13 -8.53 3.68 -7.75
N TYR A 14 -8.43 2.99 -6.60
CA TYR A 14 -9.48 3.05 -5.56
C TYR A 14 -9.48 4.36 -4.77
N SER A 15 -10.57 4.57 -4.02
CA SER A 15 -10.71 5.69 -3.11
C SER A 15 -9.66 5.66 -2.00
N ASP A 16 -9.37 6.84 -1.46
CA ASP A 16 -8.48 7.00 -0.31
C ASP A 16 -8.92 6.13 0.87
N GLU A 17 -10.23 6.04 1.12
CA GLU A 17 -10.78 5.20 2.18
C GLU A 17 -10.39 3.73 2.00
N GLU A 18 -10.49 3.19 0.78
CA GLU A 18 -10.14 1.80 0.51
C GLU A 18 -8.63 1.57 0.64
N LYS A 19 -7.82 2.47 0.08
CA LYS A 19 -6.36 2.40 0.15
C LYS A 19 -5.87 2.49 1.61
N ASN A 20 -6.49 3.36 2.41
CA ASN A 20 -6.16 3.55 3.83
C ASN A 20 -6.41 2.31 4.71
N LYS A 21 -7.22 1.33 4.27
CA LYS A 21 -7.37 0.05 4.98
C LYS A 21 -6.08 -0.77 4.99
N SER A 22 -5.17 -0.49 4.07
CA SER A 22 -3.84 -1.11 4.01
C SER A 22 -2.74 -0.26 4.63
N CYS A 23 -3.07 0.82 5.35
CA CYS A 23 -2.09 1.57 6.12
C CYS A 23 -1.57 0.74 7.30
N PRO A 24 -0.27 0.84 7.63
CA PRO A 24 0.24 0.29 8.87
C PRO A 24 -0.40 1.02 10.07
N SER A 25 -0.53 0.32 11.20
CA SER A 25 -0.96 0.95 12.46
C SER A 25 0.01 2.06 12.87
N SER A 26 -0.47 3.10 13.55
CA SER A 26 0.37 4.21 14.02
C SER A 26 1.50 3.77 14.95
N ASN A 27 1.32 2.63 15.64
CA ASN A 27 2.30 2.04 16.54
C ASN A 27 3.08 0.87 15.90
N ALA A 28 2.95 0.67 14.58
CA ALA A 28 3.66 -0.39 13.89
C ALA A 28 5.17 -0.16 13.93
N PRO A 29 5.98 -1.22 14.12
CA PRO A 29 7.43 -1.08 14.17
C PRO A 29 8.04 -0.72 12.81
N LEU A 30 7.34 -1.03 11.71
CA LEU A 30 7.76 -0.75 10.34
C LEU A 30 6.58 -0.20 9.52
N PRO A 31 6.83 0.69 8.54
CA PRO A 31 5.78 1.32 7.74
C PRO A 31 5.31 0.41 6.58
N ALA A 32 5.07 -0.87 6.86
CA ALA A 32 4.76 -1.89 5.87
C ALA A 32 3.28 -1.85 5.44
N GLY A 33 2.98 -1.03 4.44
CA GLY A 33 1.64 -0.88 3.90
C GLY A 33 1.52 0.35 3.00
N TYR A 34 0.29 0.81 2.82
CA TYR A 34 -0.01 1.99 2.03
C TYR A 34 0.36 3.27 2.77
N SER A 35 0.91 4.23 2.04
CA SER A 35 1.20 5.56 2.56
C SER A 35 1.33 6.59 1.43
N ARG A 36 1.34 7.86 1.81
CA ARG A 36 1.55 9.00 0.92
C ARG A 36 2.70 9.83 1.41
N GLN A 37 3.44 10.39 0.46
CA GLN A 37 4.40 11.43 0.80
C GLN A 37 3.68 12.62 1.47
N PRO A 38 4.30 13.28 2.47
CA PRO A 38 3.76 14.47 3.07
C PRO A 38 3.48 15.57 2.03
N LEU A 39 2.53 16.47 2.33
CA LEU A 39 2.11 17.53 1.40
C LEU A 39 3.25 18.47 0.96
N HIS A 40 4.26 18.63 1.81
CA HIS A 40 5.45 19.45 1.55
C HIS A 40 6.54 18.73 0.75
N SER A 41 6.37 17.44 0.44
CA SER A 41 7.27 16.70 -0.43
C SER A 41 7.18 17.26 -1.85
N PRO A 42 8.33 17.47 -2.54
CA PRO A 42 8.31 17.84 -3.96
C PRO A 42 7.61 16.77 -4.81
N ASP A 43 7.78 15.50 -4.43
CA ASP A 43 7.11 14.36 -5.04
C ASP A 43 5.84 14.03 -4.25
N LYS A 44 4.68 14.28 -4.86
CA LYS A 44 3.36 13.96 -4.29
C LYS A 44 2.91 12.55 -4.68
N ASN A 45 3.77 11.59 -4.41
CA ASN A 45 3.54 10.19 -4.78
C ASN A 45 2.87 9.43 -3.64
N GLU A 46 1.97 8.52 -4.01
CA GLU A 46 1.48 7.45 -3.14
C GLU A 46 2.26 6.16 -3.40
N TYR A 47 2.36 5.30 -2.38
CA TYR A 47 3.13 4.07 -2.48
C TYR A 47 2.57 2.97 -1.56
N LEU A 48 2.91 1.72 -1.91
CA LEU A 48 2.70 0.54 -1.08
C LEU A 48 4.05 -0.08 -0.79
N LEU A 49 4.45 -0.11 0.48
CA LEU A 49 5.70 -0.71 0.92
C LEU A 49 5.47 -2.16 1.38
N VAL A 50 6.14 -3.11 0.74
CA VAL A 50 6.01 -4.54 1.02
C VAL A 50 7.39 -5.15 1.23
N PHE A 51 7.61 -5.76 2.39
CA PHE A 51 8.80 -6.57 2.72
C PHE A 51 8.73 -7.95 2.06
N PRO A 52 9.82 -8.73 2.05
CA PRO A 52 9.81 -10.06 1.45
C PRO A 52 8.64 -10.95 1.92
N PRO A 53 8.13 -11.85 1.05
CA PRO A 53 7.07 -12.79 1.41
C PRO A 53 7.38 -13.55 2.70
N GLY A 54 6.38 -13.70 3.57
CA GLY A 54 6.52 -14.32 4.89
C GLY A 54 6.88 -13.34 6.03
N SER A 55 7.12 -12.06 5.72
CA SER A 55 7.18 -11.02 6.75
C SER A 55 5.82 -10.82 7.42
N ASN A 56 5.81 -10.85 8.76
CA ASN A 56 4.62 -10.57 9.57
C ASN A 56 4.29 -9.07 9.66
N PHE A 57 5.09 -8.20 9.05
CA PHE A 57 4.87 -6.76 9.07
C PHE A 57 3.94 -6.28 7.96
N ASN A 58 3.86 -7.00 6.83
CA ASN A 58 3.16 -6.53 5.64
C ASN A 58 1.65 -6.43 5.85
N VAL A 59 1.10 -5.23 5.67
CA VAL A 59 -0.33 -4.99 5.58
C VAL A 59 -0.74 -4.96 4.11
N TYR A 60 -1.31 -6.05 3.61
CA TYR A 60 -1.73 -6.17 2.22
C TYR A 60 -3.13 -5.60 1.98
N PRO A 61 -3.36 -4.93 0.84
CA PRO A 61 -4.70 -4.62 0.35
C PRO A 61 -5.58 -5.87 0.29
N GLN A 62 -6.79 -5.78 0.82
CA GLN A 62 -7.78 -6.86 0.68
C GLN A 62 -8.57 -6.76 -0.64
N ASN A 63 -8.57 -5.57 -1.23
CA ASN A 63 -9.11 -5.27 -2.54
C ASN A 63 -8.01 -4.60 -3.38
N PRO A 64 -7.79 -5.01 -4.64
CA PRO A 64 -8.50 -6.06 -5.37
C PRO A 64 -8.20 -7.45 -4.81
N SER A 65 -9.14 -8.40 -4.98
CA SER A 65 -8.90 -9.79 -4.58
C SER A 65 -7.65 -10.34 -5.29
N LYS A 66 -6.83 -11.13 -4.57
CA LYS A 66 -5.56 -11.72 -5.06
C LYS A 66 -4.39 -10.76 -5.19
N PHE A 67 -4.46 -9.60 -4.53
CA PHE A 67 -3.26 -8.83 -4.20
C PHE A 67 -2.28 -9.70 -3.39
#